data_AF-A0A368G0Z4-F1
#
_entry.id   AF-A0A368G0Z4-F1
#
_cell.length_a   1.000
_cell.length_b   1.000
_cell.length_c   1.000
_cell.angle_alpha   90.00
_cell.angle_beta   90.00
_cell.angle_gamma   90.00
#
_symmetry.space_group_name_H-M   'P 1'
#
loop_
_entity.id
_entity.type
_entity.pdbx_description
1 polymer ?
#
loop_
_entity_poly.entity_id
_entity_poly.type
_entity_poly.pdbx_seq_one_letter_code
_entity_poly.pdbx_strand_id
1 'polypeptide(L)'
;MSLQPCFLCGAHRTLVSVHNVTDSDRAFSLILLSTLARYNVVSLDTALEIYKASHGKVVRICRDHFTQASLHIGSEIEQLWPGFSSDGLGEAPDSVVYALLAHIRMYATMLDEEMELDVNNMLSFYNKLVTRHYNSTNGNMVPVQKQQFRRLQDASSKPSTSWNSLTVTAVGFEGMLN
;
A
#
# COMPACT_ATOMS: atom_id res chain seq x y z
N MET A 1 17.21 17.54 -6.14
CA MET A 1 16.74 16.14 -5.97
C MET A 1 15.62 15.90 -6.97
N SER A 2 15.70 14.86 -7.80
CA SER A 2 14.62 14.54 -8.73
C SER A 2 13.45 13.89 -7.96
N LEU A 3 12.26 14.44 -8.14
CA LEU A 3 11.03 13.83 -7.63
C LEU A 3 10.45 12.91 -8.70
N GLN A 4 9.85 11.81 -8.26
CA GLN A 4 9.21 10.81 -9.11
C GLN A 4 7.74 10.71 -8.72
N PRO A 5 6.80 10.76 -9.67
CA PRO A 5 5.39 10.60 -9.37
C PRO A 5 5.07 9.15 -9.00
N CYS A 6 4.23 8.98 -7.99
CA CYS A 6 3.60 7.71 -7.67
C CYS A 6 2.51 7.39 -8.71
N PHE A 7 2.53 6.18 -9.24
CA PHE A 7 1.56 5.70 -10.23
C PHE A 7 0.16 5.49 -9.64
N LEU A 8 0.05 5.30 -8.31
CA LEU A 8 -1.24 5.15 -7.62
C LEU A 8 -1.89 6.49 -7.25
N CYS A 9 -1.14 7.40 -6.62
CA CYS A 9 -1.71 8.64 -6.09
C CYS A 9 -1.26 9.92 -6.79
N GLY A 10 -0.39 9.84 -7.79
CA GLY A 10 0.18 10.99 -8.49
C GLY A 10 1.15 11.85 -7.65
N ALA A 11 1.28 11.60 -6.34
CA ALA A 11 2.13 12.38 -5.47
C ALA A 11 3.61 12.26 -5.87
N HIS A 12 4.30 13.40 -5.89
CA HIS A 12 5.72 13.47 -6.18
C HIS A 12 6.53 13.11 -4.94
N ARG A 13 7.39 12.11 -5.09
CA ARG A 13 8.16 11.50 -4.00
C ARG A 13 9.64 11.46 -4.36
N THR A 14 10.52 11.40 -3.37
CA THR A 14 11.95 11.21 -3.64
C THR A 14 12.19 9.83 -4.25
N LEU A 15 13.26 9.65 -5.04
CA LEU A 15 13.56 8.37 -5.66
C LEU A 15 13.67 7.21 -4.64
N VAL A 16 14.15 7.50 -3.42
CA VAL A 16 14.25 6.53 -2.32
C VAL A 16 12.91 6.16 -1.66
N SER A 17 11.85 6.92 -1.93
CA SER A 17 10.51 6.70 -1.37
C SER A 17 9.51 6.17 -2.41
N VAL A 18 10.01 5.73 -3.57
CA VAL A 18 9.24 5.01 -4.59
C VAL A 18 9.90 3.67 -4.90
N HIS A 19 9.09 2.67 -5.20
CA HIS A 19 9.54 1.34 -5.59
C HIS A 19 9.09 1.05 -7.02
N ASN A 20 9.99 0.45 -7.79
CA ASN A 20 9.65 -0.09 -9.09
C ASN A 20 8.82 -1.37 -8.90
N VAL A 21 7.70 -1.45 -9.62
CA VAL A 21 6.89 -2.64 -9.78
C VAL A 21 6.90 -2.97 -11.27
N THR A 22 7.18 -4.23 -11.58
CA THR A 22 7.36 -4.71 -12.96
C THR A 22 6.29 -5.72 -13.31
N ASP A 23 6.10 -5.95 -14.60
CA ASP A 23 5.10 -6.91 -15.11
C ASP A 23 5.42 -8.36 -14.74
N SER A 24 6.71 -8.68 -14.61
CA SER A 24 7.19 -9.97 -14.06
C SER A 24 6.76 -10.22 -12.61
N ASP A 25 6.29 -9.19 -11.92
CA ASP A 25 5.73 -9.21 -10.57
C ASP A 25 4.17 -9.20 -10.63
N ARG A 26 3.55 -9.84 -11.63
CA ARG A 26 2.07 -9.90 -11.81
C ARG A 26 1.33 -10.27 -10.52
N ALA A 27 1.70 -11.38 -9.88
CA ALA A 27 1.13 -11.82 -8.61
C ALA A 27 1.28 -10.76 -7.51
N PHE A 28 2.44 -10.11 -7.45
CA PHE A 28 2.74 -9.08 -6.47
C PHE A 28 1.88 -7.83 -6.69
N SER A 29 1.70 -7.41 -7.95
CA SER A 29 0.82 -6.30 -8.33
C SER A 29 -0.63 -6.60 -7.98
N LEU A 30 -1.11 -7.80 -8.27
CA LEU A 30 -2.45 -8.24 -7.90
C LEU A 30 -2.66 -8.21 -6.40
N ILE A 31 -1.75 -8.79 -5.61
CA ILE A 31 -1.88 -8.79 -4.15
C ILE A 31 -1.87 -7.36 -3.60
N LEU A 32 -0.97 -6.49 -4.08
CA LEU A 32 -0.89 -5.10 -3.64
C LEU A 32 -2.19 -4.35 -3.94
N LEU A 33 -2.63 -4.35 -5.20
CA LEU A 33 -3.79 -3.57 -5.64
C LEU A 33 -5.09 -4.13 -5.05
N SER A 34 -5.21 -5.46 -4.95
CA SER A 34 -6.36 -6.12 -4.31
C SER A 34 -6.46 -5.76 -2.84
N THR A 35 -5.32 -5.72 -2.13
CA THR A 35 -5.29 -5.28 -0.73
C THR A 35 -5.75 -3.83 -0.62
N LEU A 36 -5.17 -2.92 -1.41
CA LEU A 36 -5.52 -1.50 -1.35
C LEU A 36 -7.00 -1.25 -1.72
N ALA A 37 -7.54 -1.98 -2.70
CA ALA A 37 -8.94 -1.91 -3.09
C ALA A 37 -9.88 -2.43 -2.00
N ARG A 38 -9.55 -3.59 -1.40
CA ARG A 38 -10.32 -4.19 -0.31
C ARG A 38 -10.50 -3.25 0.87
N TYR A 39 -9.46 -2.51 1.21
CA TYR A 39 -9.46 -1.59 2.34
C TYR A 39 -9.81 -0.13 1.96
N ASN A 40 -10.36 0.09 0.76
CA ASN A 40 -10.79 1.40 0.25
C ASN A 40 -9.69 2.48 0.26
N VAL A 41 -8.43 2.06 0.17
CA VAL A 41 -7.30 2.98 0.01
C VAL A 41 -7.29 3.55 -1.42
N VAL A 42 -7.66 2.71 -2.39
CA VAL A 42 -7.98 3.08 -3.75
C VAL A 42 -9.31 2.46 -4.13
N SER A 43 -10.04 3.06 -5.07
CA SER A 43 -11.25 2.42 -5.60
C SER A 43 -10.90 1.16 -6.40
N LEU A 44 -11.84 0.21 -6.50
CA LEU A 44 -11.66 -0.98 -7.34
C LEU A 44 -11.43 -0.61 -8.82
N ASP A 45 -12.18 0.36 -9.34
CA ASP A 45 -12.02 0.83 -10.72
C ASP A 45 -10.61 1.41 -10.95
N THR A 46 -10.14 2.24 -10.01
CA THR A 46 -8.77 2.79 -10.07
C THR A 46 -7.72 1.68 -9.99
N ALA A 47 -7.91 0.68 -9.14
CA ALA A 47 -7.01 -0.47 -9.05
C ALA A 47 -6.97 -1.25 -10.38
N LEU A 48 -8.11 -1.46 -11.04
CA LEU A 48 -8.22 -2.13 -12.33
C LEU A 48 -7.54 -1.35 -13.45
N GLU A 49 -7.79 -0.04 -13.53
CA GLU A 49 -7.14 0.85 -14.50
C GLU A 49 -5.61 0.82 -14.34
N ILE A 50 -5.14 0.89 -13.10
CA ILE A 50 -3.71 0.86 -12.80
C ILE A 50 -3.09 -0.48 -13.13
N TYR A 51 -3.78 -1.58 -12.78
CA TYR A 51 -3.31 -2.92 -13.10
C TYR A 51 -3.12 -3.08 -14.61
N LYS A 52 -4.15 -2.75 -15.42
CA LYS A 52 -4.09 -2.79 -16.88
C LYS A 52 -3.02 -1.86 -17.44
N ALA A 53 -2.93 -0.64 -16.91
CA ALA A 53 -1.95 0.33 -17.37
C ALA A 53 -0.51 -0.07 -17.01
N SER A 54 -0.30 -0.88 -15.97
CA SER A 54 1.03 -1.35 -15.55
C SER A 54 1.59 -2.48 -16.41
N HIS A 55 0.75 -3.12 -17.22
CA HIS A 55 1.15 -4.22 -18.08
C HIS A 55 2.25 -3.79 -19.08
N GLY A 56 3.27 -4.64 -19.25
CA GLY A 56 4.40 -4.40 -20.15
C GLY A 56 5.32 -3.23 -19.77
N LYS A 57 5.18 -2.61 -18.59
CA LYS A 57 6.03 -1.47 -18.18
C LYS A 57 6.42 -1.50 -16.71
N VAL A 58 7.47 -0.75 -16.39
CA VAL A 58 7.88 -0.51 -15.00
C VAL A 58 7.10 0.69 -14.47
N VAL A 59 6.30 0.48 -13.42
CA VAL A 59 5.59 1.55 -12.71
C VAL A 59 6.25 1.85 -11.36
N ARG A 60 6.09 3.08 -10.87
CA ARG A 60 6.66 3.50 -9.58
C ARG A 60 5.56 3.72 -8.57
N ILE A 61 5.59 3.00 -7.46
CA ILE A 61 4.60 3.14 -6.38
C ILE A 61 5.30 3.67 -5.13
N CYS A 62 4.71 4.67 -4.47
CA CYS A 62 5.32 5.23 -3.27
C CYS A 62 5.25 4.27 -2.07
N ARG A 63 6.21 4.42 -1.17
CA ARG A 63 6.34 3.64 0.07
C ARG A 63 5.07 3.66 0.92
N ASP A 64 4.29 4.74 0.87
CA ASP A 64 3.07 4.87 1.67
C ASP A 64 2.04 3.79 1.31
N HIS A 65 1.87 3.46 0.03
CA HIS A 65 0.94 2.40 -0.39
C HIS A 65 1.42 1.01 0.03
N PHE A 66 2.73 0.76 0.00
CA PHE A 66 3.30 -0.46 0.57
C PHE A 66 3.05 -0.54 2.08
N THR A 67 3.17 0.61 2.78
CA THR A 67 2.88 0.73 4.21
C THR A 67 1.42 0.47 4.52
N GLN A 68 0.50 1.03 3.74
CA GLN A 68 -0.92 0.81 3.92
C GLN A 68 -1.27 -0.67 3.70
N ALA A 69 -0.78 -1.27 2.61
CA ALA A 69 -1.00 -2.70 2.35
C ALA A 69 -0.44 -3.60 3.48
N SER A 70 0.75 -3.28 4.01
CA SER A 70 1.34 -4.02 5.14
C SER A 70 0.53 -3.90 6.42
N LEU A 71 0.05 -2.70 6.71
CA LEU A 71 -0.81 -2.44 7.86
C LEU A 71 -2.12 -3.21 7.79
N HIS A 72 -2.75 -3.22 6.62
CA HIS A 72 -4.02 -3.90 6.42
C HIS A 72 -3.89 -5.42 6.49
N ILE A 73 -2.91 -6.00 5.80
CA ILE A 73 -2.66 -7.44 5.85
C ILE A 73 -2.34 -7.87 7.28
N GLY A 74 -1.47 -7.13 7.98
CA GLY A 74 -1.15 -7.44 9.38
C GLY A 74 -2.36 -7.35 10.31
N SER A 75 -3.19 -6.32 10.16
CA SER A 75 -4.42 -6.19 10.94
C SER A 75 -5.40 -7.34 10.67
N GLU A 76 -5.46 -7.84 9.44
CA GLU A 76 -6.31 -8.97 9.08
C GLU A 76 -5.82 -10.27 9.69
N ILE A 77 -4.50 -10.48 9.69
CA ILE A 77 -3.88 -11.63 10.35
C ILE A 77 -4.14 -11.59 11.86
N GLU A 78 -4.02 -10.42 12.50
CA GLU A 78 -4.34 -10.28 13.94
C GLU A 78 -5.80 -10.63 14.26
N GLN A 79 -6.74 -10.33 13.35
CA GLN A 79 -8.14 -10.68 13.51
C GLN A 79 -8.41 -12.18 13.31
N LEU A 80 -7.76 -12.78 12.31
CA LEU A 80 -7.88 -14.21 12.00
C LEU A 80 -7.13 -15.09 13.00
N TRP A 81 -6.05 -14.58 13.58
CA TRP A 81 -5.16 -15.29 14.48
C TRP A 81 -4.83 -14.44 15.72
N PRO A 82 -5.64 -14.56 16.80
CA PRO A 82 -5.40 -13.83 18.04
C PRO A 82 -4.03 -14.10 18.68
N GLY A 83 -3.41 -15.24 18.34
CA GLY A 83 -2.08 -15.65 18.79
C GLY A 83 -0.92 -15.12 17.94
N PHE A 84 -1.18 -14.23 16.97
CA PHE A 84 -0.16 -13.65 16.10
C PHE A 84 1.00 -13.05 16.93
N SER A 85 2.14 -13.73 16.89
CA SER A 85 3.40 -13.32 17.51
C SER A 85 4.22 -12.48 16.53
N SER A 86 5.29 -11.87 17.04
CA SER A 86 6.22 -11.09 16.23
C SER A 86 7.01 -11.91 15.21
N ASP A 87 6.78 -13.21 15.04
CA ASP A 87 7.56 -14.06 14.12
C ASP A 87 7.00 -14.09 12.68
N GLY A 88 5.91 -13.34 12.44
CA GLY A 88 5.33 -13.17 11.11
C GLY A 88 4.42 -14.32 10.69
N LEU A 89 4.27 -14.54 9.38
CA LEU A 89 3.35 -15.54 8.82
C LEU A 89 3.92 -16.97 8.77
N GLY A 90 5.21 -17.17 9.10
CA GLY A 90 5.86 -18.48 8.96
C GLY A 90 5.30 -19.56 9.88
N GLU A 91 4.75 -19.17 11.03
CA GLU A 91 4.14 -20.08 12.01
C GLU A 91 2.60 -19.99 12.02
N ALA A 92 2.02 -19.23 11.09
CA ALA A 92 0.57 -19.07 11.03
C ALA A 92 -0.10 -20.41 10.69
N PRO A 93 -1.18 -20.80 11.39
CA PRO A 93 -1.98 -21.97 11.00
C PRO A 93 -2.45 -21.85 9.55
N ASP A 94 -2.42 -22.95 8.81
CA ASP A 94 -2.86 -22.99 7.41
C ASP A 94 -4.23 -22.32 7.20
N SER A 95 -5.18 -22.57 8.10
CA SER A 95 -6.52 -21.96 8.06
C SER A 95 -6.50 -20.42 8.00
N VAL A 96 -5.56 -19.77 8.69
CA VAL A 96 -5.39 -18.32 8.70
C VAL A 96 -4.83 -17.84 7.36
N VAL A 97 -3.80 -18.54 6.86
CA VAL A 97 -3.16 -18.21 5.57
C VAL A 97 -4.16 -18.39 4.42
N TYR A 98 -4.92 -19.48 4.41
CA TYR A 98 -5.95 -19.71 3.39
C TYR A 98 -7.11 -18.71 3.48
N ALA A 99 -7.53 -18.32 4.68
CA ALA A 99 -8.57 -17.30 4.86
C ALA A 99 -8.12 -15.93 4.31
N LEU A 100 -6.91 -15.49 4.67
CA LEU A 100 -6.33 -14.26 4.12
C LEU A 100 -6.18 -14.34 2.59
N LEU A 101 -5.81 -15.51 2.05
CA LEU A 101 -5.65 -15.70 0.62
C LEU A 101 -6.99 -15.60 -0.10
N ALA A 102 -8.03 -16.24 0.43
CA ALA A 102 -9.38 -16.17 -0.12
C ALA A 102 -9.88 -14.72 -0.19
N HIS A 103 -9.64 -13.97 0.87
CA HIS A 103 -9.97 -12.56 0.98
C HIS A 103 -9.27 -11.67 -0.05
N ILE A 104 -8.00 -11.92 -0.34
CA ILE A 104 -7.25 -11.22 -1.39
C ILE A 104 -7.74 -11.67 -2.78
N ARG A 105 -7.97 -12.98 -2.98
CA ARG A 105 -8.46 -13.55 -4.25
C ARG A 105 -9.78 -12.96 -4.69
N MET A 106 -10.71 -12.70 -3.76
CA MET A 106 -11.99 -12.05 -4.09
C MET A 106 -11.82 -10.74 -4.88
N TYR A 107 -10.79 -9.95 -4.55
CA TYR A 107 -10.47 -8.73 -5.26
C TYR A 107 -9.55 -8.97 -6.45
N ALA A 108 -8.59 -9.89 -6.33
CA ALA A 108 -7.67 -10.22 -7.41
C ALA A 108 -8.41 -10.73 -8.66
N THR A 109 -9.43 -11.57 -8.50
CA THR A 109 -10.26 -12.07 -9.61
C THR A 109 -11.02 -10.96 -10.32
N MET A 110 -11.36 -9.86 -9.63
CA MET A 110 -11.96 -8.69 -10.28
C MET A 110 -10.95 -7.87 -11.09
N LEU A 111 -9.66 -7.98 -10.77
CA LEU A 111 -8.58 -7.33 -11.51
C LEU A 111 -8.09 -8.19 -12.69
N ASP A 112 -8.00 -9.49 -12.46
CA ASP A 112 -7.47 -10.48 -13.37
C ASP A 112 -8.03 -11.87 -13.05
N GLU A 113 -8.94 -12.34 -13.89
CA GLU A 113 -9.57 -13.65 -13.72
C GLU A 113 -8.68 -14.82 -14.15
N GLU A 114 -7.63 -14.57 -14.93
CA GLU A 114 -6.76 -15.62 -15.47
C GLU A 114 -5.64 -16.01 -14.50
N MET A 115 -5.25 -15.10 -13.60
CA MET A 115 -4.19 -15.34 -12.64
C MET A 115 -4.72 -15.98 -11.35
N GLU A 116 -4.38 -17.25 -11.14
CA GLU A 116 -4.63 -17.92 -9.87
C GLU A 116 -3.51 -17.61 -8.86
N LEU A 117 -3.79 -16.71 -7.89
CA LEU A 117 -2.87 -16.45 -6.79
C LEU A 117 -2.79 -17.65 -5.85
N ASP A 118 -1.61 -18.12 -5.48
CA ASP A 118 -1.43 -19.20 -4.50
C ASP A 118 -0.82 -18.71 -3.16
N VAL A 119 -0.65 -19.64 -2.21
CA VAL A 119 -0.06 -19.35 -0.90
C VAL A 119 1.39 -18.86 -1.04
N ASN A 120 2.16 -19.42 -1.98
CA ASN A 120 3.55 -19.01 -2.21
C ASN A 120 3.64 -17.57 -2.71
N ASN A 121 2.71 -17.16 -3.57
CA ASN A 121 2.59 -15.78 -4.03
C ASN A 121 2.34 -14.83 -2.85
N MET A 122 1.41 -15.19 -1.96
CA MET A 122 1.12 -14.39 -0.78
C MET A 122 2.32 -14.32 0.18
N LEU A 123 2.92 -15.45 0.52
CA LEU A 123 4.08 -15.46 1.43
C LEU A 123 5.26 -14.70 0.83
N SER A 124 5.53 -14.87 -0.47
CA SER A 124 6.55 -14.09 -1.18
C SER A 124 6.25 -12.61 -1.16
N PHE A 125 5.00 -12.22 -1.39
CA PHE A 125 4.56 -10.83 -1.30
C PHE A 125 4.78 -10.27 0.11
N TYR A 126 4.28 -10.94 1.14
CA TYR A 126 4.40 -10.52 2.53
C TYR A 126 5.87 -10.39 2.95
N ASN A 127 6.70 -11.37 2.60
CA ASN A 127 8.14 -11.32 2.86
C ASN A 127 8.81 -10.16 2.13
N LYS A 128 8.54 -9.97 0.83
CA LYS A 128 9.06 -8.82 0.06
C LYS A 128 8.63 -7.49 0.66
N LEU A 129 7.38 -7.39 1.10
CA LEU A 129 6.80 -6.20 1.71
C LEU A 129 7.50 -5.88 3.05
N VAL A 130 7.68 -6.89 3.91
CA VAL A 130 8.43 -6.78 5.17
C VAL A 130 9.90 -6.42 4.92
N THR A 131 10.59 -7.09 3.98
CA THR A 131 11.99 -6.77 3.64
C THR A 131 12.15 -5.37 3.04
N ARG A 132 11.20 -4.91 2.22
CA ARG A 132 11.22 -3.54 1.67
C ARG A 132 11.00 -2.48 2.74
N HIS A 133 10.13 -2.75 3.71
CA HIS A 133 10.00 -1.92 4.91
C HIS A 133 11.32 -1.87 5.69
N TYR A 134 11.91 -3.02 5.94
CA TYR A 134 13.15 -3.17 6.70
C TYR A 134 14.32 -2.34 6.13
N ASN A 135 14.58 -2.47 4.82
CA ASN A 135 15.66 -1.74 4.13
C ASN A 135 15.46 -0.21 4.12
N SER A 136 14.24 0.26 4.36
CA SER A 136 13.93 1.69 4.42
C SER A 136 14.17 2.31 5.81
N THR A 137 14.38 1.50 6.85
CA THR A 137 14.46 1.94 8.26
C THR A 137 15.80 1.71 8.97
N ASN A 138 16.86 1.29 8.26
CA ASN A 138 18.18 0.95 8.82
C ASN A 138 18.17 -0.22 9.85
N GLY A 139 18.35 -1.45 9.34
CA GLY A 139 19.39 -2.35 9.86
C GLY A 139 19.18 -3.17 11.13
N ASN A 140 17.99 -3.30 11.72
CA ASN A 140 17.70 -4.37 12.71
C ASN A 140 16.34 -5.07 12.50
N MET A 141 16.38 -6.39 12.27
CA MET A 141 15.20 -7.22 12.00
C MET A 141 14.19 -7.07 13.13
N VAL A 142 12.98 -6.59 12.82
CA VAL A 142 11.81 -7.02 13.57
C VAL A 142 10.63 -7.12 12.59
N PRO A 143 9.94 -8.28 12.51
CA PRO A 143 8.69 -8.38 11.77
C PRO A 143 7.70 -7.36 12.33
N VAL A 144 6.78 -6.87 11.49
CA VAL A 144 5.92 -5.72 11.84
C VAL A 144 5.34 -5.94 13.23
N GLN A 145 5.84 -5.16 14.19
CA GLN A 145 5.57 -5.38 15.60
C GLN A 145 4.15 -4.93 15.90
N LYS A 146 3.44 -5.68 16.76
CA LYS A 146 2.17 -5.26 17.40
C LYS A 146 2.21 -3.82 17.98
N GLN A 147 3.41 -3.32 18.33
CA GLN A 147 3.64 -1.93 18.80
C GLN A 147 3.86 -0.90 17.68
N GLN A 148 4.44 -1.28 16.53
CA GLN A 148 4.54 -0.40 15.36
C GLN A 148 3.21 -0.32 14.60
N PHE A 149 2.45 -1.42 14.54
CA PHE A 149 1.07 -1.42 14.05
C PHE A 149 0.20 -0.42 14.83
N ARG A 150 0.24 -0.45 16.18
CA ARG A 150 -0.48 0.54 17.00
C ARG A 150 -0.03 1.98 16.74
N ARG A 151 1.28 2.24 16.71
CA ARG A 151 1.82 3.58 16.45
C ARG A 151 1.46 4.13 15.06
N LEU A 152 1.39 3.27 14.04
CA LEU A 152 1.03 3.65 12.68
C LEU A 152 -0.48 3.83 12.50
N GLN A 153 -1.31 3.02 13.18
CA GLN A 153 -2.76 3.26 13.29
C GLN A 153 -3.03 4.62 13.95
N ASP A 154 -2.38 4.93 15.07
CA ASP A 154 -2.53 6.21 15.77
C ASP A 154 -2.07 7.41 14.92
N ALA A 155 -1.06 7.22 14.06
CA ALA A 155 -0.59 8.25 13.14
C ALA A 155 -1.53 8.47 11.94
N SER A 156 -2.15 7.40 11.42
CA SER A 156 -3.12 7.47 10.32
C SER A 156 -4.51 7.94 10.76
N SER A 157 -4.84 7.80 12.04
CA SER A 157 -6.12 8.22 12.62
C SER A 157 -6.19 9.73 12.89
N LYS A 158 -5.06 10.44 12.80
CA LYS A 158 -5.05 11.90 12.88
C LYS A 158 -5.53 12.46 11.55
N PRO A 159 -6.61 13.27 11.52
CA PRO A 159 -6.95 14.02 10.32
C PRO A 159 -5.74 14.88 9.95
N SER A 160 -5.39 14.94 8.68
CA SER A 160 -4.45 15.94 8.18
C SER A 160 -5.08 17.32 8.32
N THR A 161 -5.00 17.92 9.50
CA THR A 161 -5.23 19.35 9.69
C THR A 161 -4.02 20.08 9.13
N SER A 162 -4.11 20.51 7.87
CA SER A 162 -3.46 21.73 7.37
C SER A 162 -3.63 21.84 5.85
N TRP A 163 -4.81 22.23 5.41
CA TRP A 163 -4.96 23.05 4.21
C TRP A 163 -5.97 24.13 4.57
N ASN A 164 -5.47 25.24 5.12
CA ASN A 164 -6.09 26.56 5.11
C ASN A 164 -5.17 27.50 5.91
N SER A 165 -4.09 27.96 5.29
CA SER A 165 -3.43 29.23 5.62
C SER A 165 -2.35 29.53 4.58
N LEU A 166 -2.77 29.81 3.35
CA LEU A 166 -2.07 30.78 2.51
C LEU A 166 -3.15 31.63 1.85
N THR A 167 -3.36 32.78 2.49
CA THR A 167 -4.14 33.92 2.03
C THR A 167 -3.74 34.30 0.61
N VAL A 168 -4.69 34.23 -0.33
CA VAL A 168 -4.61 35.00 -1.57
C VAL A 168 -4.77 36.46 -1.18
N THR A 169 -3.69 37.23 -1.28
CA THR A 169 -3.71 38.69 -1.22
C THR A 169 -4.50 39.22 -2.42
N ALA A 170 -5.77 39.57 -2.19
CA ALA A 170 -6.50 40.47 -3.08
C ALA A 170 -6.04 41.90 -2.76
N VAL A 171 -5.07 42.40 -3.54
CA VAL A 171 -4.75 43.83 -3.56
C VAL A 171 -5.83 44.50 -4.39
N GLY A 172 -6.59 45.39 -3.76
CA GLY A 172 -7.66 46.15 -4.38
C GLY A 172 -7.14 47.07 -5.49
N PHE A 173 -7.89 47.12 -6.59
CA PHE A 173 -7.82 48.23 -7.53
C PHE A 173 -9.05 49.11 -7.28
N GLU A 174 -8.80 50.25 -6.63
CA GLU A 174 -9.73 51.37 -6.55
C GLU A 174 -10.04 51.89 -7.96
N GLY A 175 -11.28 52.31 -8.14
CA GLY A 175 -11.77 52.87 -9.40
C GLY A 175 -11.27 54.28 -9.68
N MET A 176 -11.26 54.64 -10.96
CA MET A 176 -11.30 56.01 -11.44
C MET A 176 -11.88 56.06 -12.85
N LEU A 177 -12.93 56.88 -13.01
CA LEU A 177 -13.40 57.57 -14.23
C LEU A 177 -14.05 56.66 -15.30
N ASN A 178 -15.32 56.87 -15.68
CA ASN A 178 -15.93 58.10 -16.17
C ASN A 178 -17.46 58.08 -15.97
#